data_AF-Q8L9X5-F1
#
_entry.id   AF-Q8L9X5-F1
#
_cell.length_a   1.000
_cell.length_b   1.000
_cell.length_c   1.000
_cell.angle_alpha   90.00
_cell.angle_beta   90.00
_cell.angle_gamma   90.00
#
_symmetry.space_group_name_H-M   'P 1'
#
loop_
_entity.id
_entity.type
_entity.pdbx_description
1 polymer ?
#
loop_
_entity_poly.entity_id
_entity_poly.type
_entity_poly.pdbx_seq_one_letter_code
_entity_poly.pdbx_strand_id
1 'polypeptide(L)' 'MSSVGTSKGVLEIVKFGVYVAVPIVLMYTFANNSTNIKKFMGNRSYVVYPEEAPRPPSPDELREMARELARKKNIR' A
#
# COMPACT_ATOMS: atom_id res chain seq x y z
N MET A 1 -0.20 -33.42 -45.22
CA MET A 1 0.72 -32.49 -44.53
C MET A 1 0.03 -31.99 -43.27
N SER A 2 0.64 -32.19 -42.10
CA SER A 2 -0.03 -32.17 -40.79
C SER A 2 -0.31 -30.76 -40.25
N SER A 3 -1.47 -30.56 -39.60
CA SER A 3 -1.93 -29.32 -38.93
C SER A 3 -1.00 -28.77 -37.83
N VAL A 4 0.03 -29.54 -37.47
CA VAL A 4 1.10 -29.16 -36.52
C VAL A 4 1.92 -27.96 -37.02
N GLY A 5 2.03 -27.74 -38.34
CA GLY A 5 2.75 -26.57 -38.89
C GLY A 5 1.98 -25.25 -38.71
N THR A 6 0.68 -25.24 -39.05
CA THR A 6 -0.15 -24.03 -38.98
C THR A 6 -0.39 -23.57 -37.54
N SER A 7 -0.59 -24.51 -36.63
CA SER A 7 -0.78 -24.21 -35.19
C SER A 7 0.48 -23.60 -34.56
N LYS A 8 1.67 -24.05 -34.94
CA LYS A 8 2.93 -23.41 -34.53
C LYS A 8 3.02 -21.96 -35.03
N GLY A 9 2.67 -21.70 -36.29
CA GLY A 9 2.64 -20.34 -36.85
C GLY A 9 1.66 -19.41 -36.12
N VAL A 10 0.44 -19.87 -35.84
CA VAL A 10 -0.54 -19.07 -35.06
C VAL A 10 -0.03 -18.81 -33.65
N LEU A 11 0.58 -19.80 -32.99
CA LEU A 11 1.15 -19.63 -31.66
C LEU A 11 2.27 -18.59 -31.63
N GLU A 12 3.11 -18.54 -32.65
CA GLU A 12 4.18 -17.55 -32.78
C GLU A 12 3.62 -16.14 -32.97
N ILE A 13 2.58 -15.97 -33.80
CA ILE A 13 1.89 -14.69 -33.97
C ILE A 13 1.28 -14.21 -32.65
N VAL A 14 0.63 -15.10 -31.89
CA VAL A 14 0.05 -14.75 -30.59
C VAL A 14 1.13 -14.35 -29.60
N LYS A 15 2.24 -15.10 -29.51
CA LYS A 15 3.37 -14.76 -28.62
C LYS A 15 3.96 -13.41 -28.98
N PHE A 16 4.18 -13.15 -30.27
CA PHE A 16 4.67 -11.85 -30.75
C PHE A 16 3.69 -10.73 -30.40
N GLY A 17 2.40 -10.93 -30.66
CA GLY A 17 1.34 -9.98 -30.32
C GLY A 17 1.30 -9.65 -28.83
N VAL A 18 1.36 -10.66 -27.94
CA VAL A 18 1.43 -10.46 -26.49
C VAL A 18 2.71 -9.74 -26.08
N TYR A 19 3.85 -10.14 -26.64
CA TYR A 19 5.15 -9.53 -26.34
C TYR A 19 5.21 -8.04 -26.69
N VAL A 20 4.53 -7.62 -27.76
CA VAL A 20 4.45 -6.21 -28.17
C VAL A 20 3.34 -5.46 -27.43
N ALA A 21 2.15 -6.07 -27.33
CA ALA A 21 0.98 -5.40 -26.76
C ALA A 21 1.12 -5.16 -25.25
N VAL A 22 1.64 -6.12 -24.49
CA VAL A 22 1.73 -6.01 -23.03
C VAL A 22 2.59 -4.81 -22.59
N PRO A 23 3.84 -4.64 -23.07
CA PRO A 23 4.64 -3.47 -22.71
C PRO A 23 4.00 -2.15 -23.16
N ILE A 24 3.43 -2.08 -24.36
CA ILE A 24 2.78 -0.86 -24.87
C ILE A 24 1.60 -0.47 -23.97
N VAL A 25 0.71 -1.42 -23.67
CA VAL A 25 -0.44 -1.16 -22.80
C VAL A 25 0.01 -0.72 -21.42
N LEU A 26 1.02 -1.37 -20.82
CA LEU A 26 1.57 -0.97 -19.52
C LEU A 26 2.17 0.44 -19.55
N MET A 27 2.86 0.82 -20.64
CA MET A 27 3.41 2.16 -20.81
C MET A 27 2.31 3.23 -20.86
N TYR A 28 1.25 3.01 -21.65
CA TYR A 28 0.12 3.94 -21.75
C TYR A 28 -0.71 4.03 -20.47
N THR A 29 -0.93 2.90 -19.79
CA THR A 29 -1.81 2.84 -18.62
C THR A 29 -1.14 3.32 -17.34
N PHE A 30 0.13 2.95 -17.10
CA PHE A 30 0.81 3.23 -15.84
C PHE A 30 1.98 4.20 -15.97
N ALA A 31 2.91 3.97 -16.91
CA ALA A 31 4.15 4.74 -16.97
C ALA A 31 3.91 6.23 -17.32
N ASN A 32 3.00 6.50 -18.27
CA ASN A 32 2.64 7.86 -18.67
C ASN A 32 1.62 8.53 -17.73
N ASN A 33 1.06 7.82 -16.75
CA ASN A 33 0.04 8.36 -15.85
C ASN A 33 0.32 7.98 -14.40
N SER A 34 1.04 8.86 -13.70
CA SER A 34 1.36 8.67 -12.28
C SER A 34 0.13 8.53 -11.38
N THR A 35 -1.04 9.01 -11.80
CA THR A 35 -2.29 8.83 -11.06
C THR A 35 -2.74 7.37 -11.05
N ASN A 36 -2.61 6.67 -12.18
CA ASN A 36 -3.00 5.26 -12.28
C ASN A 36 -2.07 4.37 -11.45
N ILE A 37 -0.76 4.60 -11.51
CA ILE A 37 0.19 3.83 -10.70
C ILE A 37 0.01 4.11 -9.20
N LYS A 38 -0.24 5.37 -8.82
CA LYS A 38 -0.55 5.73 -7.42
C LYS A 38 -1.85 5.10 -6.94
N LYS A 39 -2.90 5.03 -7.78
CA LYS A 39 -4.14 4.34 -7.43
C LYS A 39 -3.92 2.83 -7.29
N PHE A 40 -3.11 2.23 -8.15
CA PHE A 40 -2.80 0.80 -8.10
C PHE A 40 -1.93 0.43 -6.89
N MET A 41 -0.89 1.21 -6.60
CA MET A 41 0.04 0.98 -5.49
C MET A 41 -0.46 1.52 -4.15
N GLY A 42 -1.22 2.61 -4.16
CA GLY A 42 -1.61 3.38 -2.97
C GLY A 42 -2.51 2.65 -1.98
N ASN A 43 -3.10 1.52 -2.38
CA ASN A 43 -3.80 0.61 -1.44
C ASN A 43 -2.84 -0.08 -0.46
N ARG A 44 -1.53 0.11 -0.60
CA ARG A 44 -0.52 -0.39 0.34
C ARG A 44 0.32 0.80 0.81
N SER A 45 0.13 1.24 2.05
CA SER A 45 1.11 2.11 2.69
C SER A 45 2.38 1.28 2.96
N TYR A 46 3.52 1.75 2.47
CA TYR A 46 4.82 1.13 2.78
C TYR A 46 5.20 1.28 4.26
N VAL A 47 4.62 2.29 4.92
CA VAL A 47 4.80 2.58 6.34
C VAL A 47 3.42 2.57 6.97
N VAL A 48 3.14 1.52 7.73
CA VAL A 48 1.99 1.48 8.64
C VAL A 48 2.49 2.07 9.95
N TYR A 49 2.13 3.32 10.24
CA TYR A 49 2.36 3.85 11.58
C TYR A 49 1.50 3.05 12.56
N PRO A 50 2.04 2.71 13.74
CA PRO A 50 1.20 2.17 14.80
C PRO A 50 0.07 3.16 15.11
N GLU A 51 -1.03 2.67 15.67
CA GLU A 51 -2.10 3.53 16.17
C GLU A 51 -1.49 4.65 17.02
N GLU A 52 -2.00 5.88 16.87
CA GLU A 52 -1.56 6.99 17.71
C GLU A 52 -1.70 6.56 19.17
N ALA A 53 -0.57 6.40 19.85
CA ALA A 53 -0.58 6.08 21.28
C ALA A 53 -1.38 7.17 22.01
N PRO A 54 -2.05 6.83 23.13
CA PRO A 54 -2.75 7.82 23.92
C PRO A 54 -1.84 9.02 24.16
N ARG A 55 -2.34 10.21 23.82
CA ARG A 55 -1.62 11.46 24.09
C ARG A 55 -1.16 11.45 25.55
N PRO A 56 0.13 11.77 25.82
CA PRO A 56 0.58 11.86 27.19
C PRO A 56 -0.26 12.90 27.95
N PRO A 57 -0.47 12.70 29.27
CA PRO A 57 -1.21 13.65 30.06
C PRO A 57 -0.60 15.06 29.99
N SER A 58 -1.44 16.09 30.02
CA SER A 58 -0.95 17.47 30.09
C SER A 58 -0.22 17.73 31.41
N PRO A 59 0.68 18.73 31.49
CA PRO A 59 1.34 19.09 32.75
C PRO A 59 0.36 19.39 33.89
N ASP A 60 -0.81 19.94 33.58
CA ASP A 60 -1.85 20.23 34.58
C ASP A 60 -2.52 18.93 35.06
N GLU A 61 -2.84 18.00 34.16
CA GLU A 61 -3.33 16.65 34.52
C GLU A 61 -2.32 15.91 35.40
N LEU A 62 -1.01 16.02 35.12
CA LEU A 62 0.05 15.43 35.95
C LEU A 62 0.06 16.02 37.38
N ARG A 63 -0.20 17.33 37.51
CA ARG A 63 -0.27 17.99 38.82
C ARG A 63 -1.52 17.58 39.59
N GLU A 64 -2.65 17.39 38.92
CA GLU A 64 -3.87 16.87 39.54
C GLU A 64 -3.70 15.43 39.98
N MET A 65 -3.13 14.56 39.14
CA MET A 65 -2.77 13.19 39.51
C MET A 65 -1.84 13.15 40.73
N ALA A 66 -0.83 14.03 40.79
CA ALA A 66 0.06 14.13 41.94
C ALA A 66 -0.68 14.54 43.23
N ARG A 67 -1.63 15.48 43.14
CA ARG A 67 -2.46 15.89 44.29
C ARG A 67 -3.39 14.76 44.74
N GLU A 68 -3.99 14.02 43.82
CA GLU A 68 -4.83 12.86 44.15
C GLU A 68 -4.03 11.75 44.83
N LEU A 69 -2.83 11.45 44.33
CA LEU A 69 -1.92 10.48 44.96
C LEU A 69 -1.52 10.93 46.37
N ALA A 70 -1.24 12.21 46.58
CA ALA A 70 -0.95 12.75 47.92
C ALA A 70 -2.15 12.63 48.87
N ARG A 71 -3.37 12.91 48.38
CA ARG A 71 -4.62 12.71 49.16
C ARG A 71 -4.82 11.23 49.53
N LYS A 72 -4.68 10.32 48.57
CA LYS A 72 -4.77 8.87 48.81
C LYS A 72 -3.72 8.38 49.81
N LYS A 73 -2.51 8.93 49.76
CA LYS A 73 -1.44 8.62 50.71
C LYS A 73 -1.74 9.09 52.14
N ASN A 74 -2.34 10.26 52.33
CA ASN A 74 -2.70 10.78 53.67
C ASN A 74 -3.93 10.10 54.29
N ILE A 75 -4.76 9.44 53.49
CA ILE A 75 -5.91 8.66 53.99
C ILE A 75 -5.47 7.27 54.47
N ARG A 76 -4.31 6.77 54.01
CA ARG A 76 -3.73 5.49 54.42
C ARG A 76 -2.78 5.67 55.60
#